data_AF-A0A919BMH1-F1
#
_entry.id   AF-A0A919BMH1-F1
#
_cell.length_a   1.000
_cell.length_b   1.000
_cell.length_c   1.000
_cell.angle_alpha   90.00
_cell.angle_beta   90.00
_cell.angle_gamma   90.00
#
_symmetry.space_group_name_H-M   'P 1'
#
loop_
_entity.id
_entity.type
_entity.pdbx_description
1 polymer ?
#
loop_
_entity_poly.entity_id
_entity_poly.type
_entity_poly.pdbx_seq_one_letter_code
_entity_poly.pdbx_strand_id
1 'polypeptide(L)'
;MAESAERSGQRRLRPAPLVFEPAEATADPEHFFDLESIEDPKELLARATELTLAFRAAADRAVEFQAVAAAQLADPKRFDRLTAADVAGRAAWTEDYARKMIEFGRDLIRTEGRPAED
;
A
#
# COMPACT_ATOMS: atom_id res chain seq x y z
N MET A 1 43.27 -53.36 -7.57
CA MET A 1 42.38 -54.26 -6.83
C MET A 1 41.46 -53.39 -5.99
N ALA A 2 40.17 -53.75 -5.96
CA ALA A 2 39.02 -52.85 -5.89
C ALA A 2 38.86 -52.01 -4.61
N GLU A 3 38.45 -50.76 -4.85
CA GLU A 3 37.76 -49.87 -3.93
C GLU A 3 36.35 -50.44 -3.65
N SER A 4 35.91 -50.47 -2.40
CA SER A 4 34.53 -50.81 -2.05
C SER A 4 33.97 -49.72 -1.13
N ALA A 5 33.19 -48.87 -1.78
CA ALA A 5 32.49 -47.74 -1.23
C ALA A 5 31.19 -48.20 -0.57
N GLU A 6 31.09 -48.12 0.75
CA GLU A 6 29.79 -48.28 1.45
C GLU A 6 29.70 -47.32 2.63
N ARG A 7 29.74 -46.01 2.35
CA ARG A 7 29.34 -44.99 3.32
C ARG A 7 27.81 -44.97 3.37
N SER A 8 27.26 -45.76 4.29
CA SER A 8 25.87 -45.81 4.75
C SER A 8 25.10 -44.51 4.52
N GLY A 9 24.18 -44.52 3.56
CA GLY A 9 23.28 -43.42 3.26
C GLY A 9 22.29 -43.17 4.38
N GLN A 10 22.61 -42.24 5.29
CA GLN A 10 21.64 -41.69 6.22
C GLN A 10 20.59 -40.90 5.43
N ARG A 11 19.42 -41.52 5.23
CA ARG A 11 18.27 -40.91 4.55
C ARG A 11 17.81 -39.71 5.38
N ARG A 12 18.17 -38.50 4.94
CA ARG A 12 17.72 -37.24 5.56
C ARG A 12 16.20 -37.19 5.51
N LEU A 13 15.54 -37.27 6.66
CA LEU A 13 14.11 -37.03 6.79
C LEU A 13 13.87 -35.55 6.43
N ARG A 14 13.13 -35.32 5.34
CA ARG A 14 12.70 -33.96 5.01
C ARG A 14 11.50 -33.60 5.90
N PRO A 15 11.48 -32.41 6.53
CA PRO A 15 10.30 -31.98 7.28
C PRO A 15 9.09 -31.90 6.35
N ALA A 16 7.92 -32.31 6.86
CA ALA A 16 6.67 -32.24 6.11
C ALA A 16 6.34 -30.77 5.78
N PRO A 17 5.89 -30.46 4.57
CA PRO A 17 5.45 -29.11 4.22
C PRO A 17 4.23 -28.75 5.06
N LEU A 18 4.31 -27.64 5.80
CA LEU A 18 3.18 -27.07 6.51
C LEU A 18 2.23 -26.49 5.46
N VAL A 19 1.10 -27.17 5.25
CA VAL A 19 -0.03 -26.62 4.51
C VAL A 19 -0.72 -25.65 5.46
N PHE A 20 -0.45 -24.37 5.29
CA PHE A 20 -1.26 -23.32 5.90
C PHE A 20 -2.44 -23.10 4.97
N GLU A 21 -3.63 -23.55 5.35
CA GLU A 21 -4.84 -22.98 4.79
C GLU A 21 -4.86 -21.50 5.23
N PRO A 22 -4.90 -20.54 4.30
CA PRO A 22 -5.08 -19.15 4.69
C PRO A 22 -6.38 -19.06 5.48
N ALA A 23 -6.35 -18.41 6.65
CA ALA A 23 -7.57 -18.09 7.36
C ALA A 23 -8.46 -17.32 6.39
N GLU A 24 -9.57 -17.95 6.00
CA GLU A 24 -10.57 -17.31 5.18
C GLU A 24 -11.00 -16.08 5.99
N ALA A 25 -10.72 -14.89 5.48
CA ALA A 25 -11.20 -13.68 6.08
C ALA A 25 -12.72 -13.73 5.93
N THR A 26 -13.41 -14.27 6.92
CA THR A 26 -14.83 -14.01 7.15
C THR A 26 -14.94 -12.54 7.57
N ALA A 27 -14.60 -11.64 6.64
CA ALA A 27 -15.23 -10.34 6.62
C ALA A 27 -16.70 -10.68 6.40
N ASP A 28 -17.53 -10.40 7.39
CA ASP A 28 -18.96 -10.36 7.16
C ASP A 28 -19.18 -9.51 5.90
N PRO A 29 -19.75 -10.05 4.81
CA PRO A 29 -19.81 -9.35 3.53
C PRO A 29 -20.54 -8.02 3.61
N GLU A 30 -21.31 -7.79 4.67
CA GLU A 30 -22.35 -6.78 4.60
C GLU A 30 -21.93 -5.40 5.15
N HIS A 31 -21.15 -5.24 6.24
CA HIS A 31 -20.94 -3.89 6.80
C HIS A 31 -19.62 -3.67 7.56
N PHE A 32 -18.54 -3.20 6.89
CA PHE A 32 -17.23 -2.92 7.54
C PHE A 32 -17.29 -1.89 8.70
N PHE A 33 -18.33 -1.05 8.74
CA PHE A 33 -18.50 0.01 9.75
C PHE A 33 -19.77 -0.15 10.61
N ASP A 34 -20.62 -1.13 10.32
CA ASP A 34 -21.88 -1.44 11.05
C ASP A 34 -22.80 -0.24 11.33
N LEU A 35 -22.78 0.81 10.49
CA LEU A 35 -23.57 2.01 10.73
C LEU A 35 -25.08 1.75 10.62
N GLU A 36 -25.48 0.86 9.70
CA GLU A 36 -26.87 0.47 9.47
C GLU A 36 -27.49 -0.26 10.67
N SER A 37 -26.66 -0.82 11.56
CA SER A 37 -27.08 -1.55 12.76
C SER A 37 -27.31 -0.62 13.98
N ILE A 38 -26.95 0.66 13.89
CA ILE A 38 -27.06 1.61 15.01
C ILE A 38 -28.42 2.31 14.99
N GLU A 39 -29.28 1.96 15.96
CA GLU A 39 -30.63 2.54 16.06
C GLU A 39 -30.67 3.91 16.78
N ASP A 40 -29.79 4.15 17.78
CA ASP A 40 -29.77 5.44 18.50
C ASP A 40 -29.17 6.55 17.60
N PRO A 41 -29.96 7.58 17.23
CA PRO A 41 -29.47 8.66 16.38
C PRO A 41 -28.26 9.41 16.94
N LYS A 42 -28.11 9.49 18.27
CA LYS A 42 -26.94 10.15 18.89
C LYS A 42 -25.68 9.33 18.72
N GLU A 43 -25.78 8.02 18.91
CA GLU A 43 -24.67 7.10 18.71
C GLU A 43 -24.28 7.05 17.24
N LEU A 44 -25.26 6.95 16.33
CA LEU A 44 -25.02 6.98 14.89
C LEU A 44 -24.29 8.26 14.47
N LEU A 45 -24.74 9.42 14.94
CA LEU A 45 -24.09 10.69 14.63
C LEU A 45 -22.65 10.76 15.14
N ALA A 46 -22.40 10.30 16.37
CA ALA A 46 -21.06 10.28 16.95
C ALA A 46 -20.12 9.38 16.14
N ARG A 47 -20.57 8.15 15.81
CA ARG A 47 -19.78 7.19 15.02
C ARG A 47 -19.53 7.66 13.59
N ALA A 48 -20.55 8.16 12.90
CA ALA A 48 -20.39 8.70 11.56
C ALA A 48 -19.42 9.90 11.52
N THR A 49 -19.40 10.72 12.58
CA THR A 49 -18.48 11.86 12.68
C THR A 49 -17.03 11.41 12.87
N GLU A 50 -16.81 10.43 13.76
CA GLU A 50 -15.49 9.81 13.96
C GLU A 50 -14.93 9.25 12.65
N LEU A 51 -15.75 8.47 11.92
CA LEU A 51 -15.35 7.89 10.64
C LEU A 51 -15.06 8.97 9.59
N THR A 52 -15.87 10.02 9.51
CA THR A 52 -15.63 11.14 8.57
C THR A 52 -14.26 11.78 8.79
N LEU A 53 -13.88 12.01 10.06
CA LEU A 53 -12.57 12.56 10.39
C LEU A 53 -11.44 11.59 10.04
N ALA A 54 -11.60 10.31 10.36
CA ALA A 54 -10.62 9.27 10.01
C ALA A 54 -10.42 9.15 8.50
N PHE A 55 -11.51 9.14 7.72
CA PHE A 55 -11.45 9.08 6.26
C PHE A 55 -10.85 10.32 5.63
N ARG A 56 -11.10 11.52 6.18
CA ARG A 56 -10.41 12.72 5.73
C ARG A 56 -8.90 12.58 5.92
N ALA A 57 -8.46 12.20 7.11
CA ALA A 57 -7.04 11.99 7.38
C ALA A 57 -6.42 10.91 6.48
N ALA A 58 -7.15 9.82 6.23
CA ALA A 58 -6.72 8.76 5.30
C ALA A 58 -6.65 9.26 3.85
N ALA A 59 -7.62 10.06 3.40
CA ALA A 59 -7.62 10.67 2.07
C ALA A 59 -6.44 11.63 1.91
N ASP A 60 -6.19 12.49 2.90
CA ASP A 60 -5.05 13.43 2.89
C ASP A 60 -3.73 12.66 2.74
N ARG A 61 -3.54 11.60 3.53
CA ARG A 61 -2.33 10.78 3.44
C ARG A 61 -2.23 10.00 2.12
N ALA A 62 -3.35 9.51 1.59
CA ALA A 62 -3.38 8.85 0.29
C ALA A 62 -2.96 9.81 -0.84
N VAL A 63 -3.38 11.07 -0.79
CA VAL A 63 -2.98 12.11 -1.75
C VAL A 63 -1.47 12.36 -1.72
N GLU A 64 -0.85 12.40 -0.54
CA GLU A 64 0.61 12.50 -0.41
C GLU A 64 1.32 11.30 -1.06
N PHE A 65 0.84 10.07 -0.82
CA PHE A 65 1.40 8.88 -1.46
C PHE A 65 1.18 8.89 -2.98
N GLN A 66 0.03 9.36 -3.48
CA GLN A 66 -0.20 9.55 -4.90
C GLN A 66 0.80 10.54 -5.51
N ALA A 67 1.10 11.63 -4.81
CA ALA A 67 2.11 12.61 -5.24
C ALA A 67 3.51 12.00 -5.31
N VAL A 68 3.92 11.28 -4.26
CA VAL A 68 5.21 10.57 -4.19
C VAL A 68 5.32 9.55 -5.33
N ALA A 69 4.28 8.74 -5.57
CA ALA A 69 4.26 7.79 -6.67
C ALA A 69 4.35 8.49 -8.04
N ALA A 70 3.60 9.56 -8.25
CA ALA A 70 3.66 10.36 -9.48
C ALA A 70 5.07 10.92 -9.72
N ALA A 71 5.70 11.47 -8.67
CA ALA A 71 7.07 11.99 -8.72
C ALA A 71 8.09 10.91 -9.09
N GLN A 72 7.98 9.72 -8.48
CA GLN A 72 8.84 8.59 -8.77
C GLN A 72 8.63 8.07 -10.20
N LEU A 73 7.40 7.98 -10.70
CA LEU A 73 7.11 7.56 -12.07
C LEU A 73 7.64 8.54 -13.11
N ALA A 74 7.68 9.83 -12.79
CA ALA A 74 8.20 10.90 -13.65
C ALA A 74 9.67 11.26 -13.38
N ASP A 75 10.40 10.46 -12.60
CA ASP A 75 11.81 10.73 -12.28
C ASP A 75 12.67 10.63 -13.56
N PRO A 76 13.41 11.70 -13.95
CA PRO A 76 14.26 11.68 -15.14
C PRO A 76 15.39 10.64 -15.09
N LYS A 77 15.74 10.11 -13.90
CA LYS A 77 16.76 9.07 -13.75
C LYS A 77 16.25 7.67 -14.12
N ARG A 78 14.93 7.49 -14.27
CA ARG A 78 14.33 6.22 -14.69
C ARG A 78 14.40 6.04 -16.20
N PHE A 79 14.66 4.81 -16.62
CA PHE A 79 14.62 4.43 -18.03
C PHE A 79 13.17 4.38 -18.57
N ASP A 80 12.21 4.02 -17.72
CA ASP A 80 10.78 3.87 -18.01
C ASP A 80 9.96 5.08 -17.56
N ARG A 81 10.58 6.27 -17.46
CA ARG A 81 9.93 7.47 -16.97
C ARG A 81 8.66 7.77 -17.76
N LEU A 82 7.61 8.15 -17.03
CA LEU A 82 6.35 8.60 -17.63
C LEU A 82 6.37 10.12 -17.85
N THR A 83 5.68 10.58 -18.90
CA THR A 83 5.37 12.00 -19.04
C THR A 83 4.25 12.41 -18.07
N ALA A 84 4.07 13.71 -17.83
CA ALA A 84 2.95 14.18 -17.02
C ALA A 84 1.59 13.76 -17.61
N ALA A 85 1.46 13.73 -18.94
CA ALA A 85 0.26 13.26 -19.63
C ALA A 85 0.01 11.76 -19.40
N ASP A 86 1.06 10.94 -19.42
CA ASP A 86 0.96 9.50 -19.16
C ASP A 86 0.59 9.18 -17.71
N VAL A 87 1.10 9.97 -16.75
CA VAL A 87 0.70 9.89 -15.34
C VAL A 87 -0.76 10.32 -15.19
N ALA A 88 -1.15 11.43 -15.83
CA ALA A 88 -2.51 11.94 -15.79
C ALA A 88 -3.52 10.90 -16.31
N GLY A 89 -3.21 10.25 -17.44
CA GLY A 89 -4.06 9.20 -18.00
C GLY A 89 -4.26 8.00 -17.06
N ARG A 90 -3.25 7.62 -16.29
CA ARG A 90 -3.33 6.51 -15.31
C ARG A 90 -4.13 6.89 -14.07
N ALA A 91 -3.98 8.13 -13.61
CA ALA A 91 -4.62 8.61 -12.40
C ALA A 91 -5.99 9.27 -12.64
N ALA A 92 -6.48 9.28 -13.88
CA ALA A 92 -7.68 10.00 -14.30
C ALA A 92 -7.63 11.50 -13.93
N TRP A 93 -6.46 12.12 -14.11
CA TRP A 93 -6.23 13.53 -13.84
C TRP A 93 -6.12 14.33 -15.14
N THR A 94 -6.19 15.66 -15.01
CA THR A 94 -5.69 16.55 -16.05
C THR A 94 -4.16 16.57 -16.04
N GLU A 95 -3.56 16.85 -17.19
CA GLU A 95 -2.09 16.94 -17.27
C GLU A 95 -1.52 18.03 -16.34
N ASP A 96 -2.18 19.18 -16.29
CA ASP A 96 -1.80 20.30 -15.42
C ASP A 96 -1.80 19.92 -13.95
N TYR A 97 -2.78 19.13 -13.52
CA TYR A 97 -2.84 18.63 -12.14
C TYR A 97 -1.74 17.58 -11.90
N ALA A 98 -1.49 16.68 -12.84
CA ALA A 98 -0.39 15.72 -12.73
C ALA A 98 0.98 16.42 -12.59
N ARG A 99 1.23 17.52 -13.31
CA ARG A 99 2.46 18.31 -13.14
C ARG A 99 2.60 18.85 -11.72
N LYS A 100 1.53 19.43 -11.16
CA LYS A 100 1.52 19.92 -9.77
C LYS A 100 1.77 18.78 -8.77
N MET A 101 1.17 17.61 -8.99
CA MET A 101 1.35 16.45 -8.10
C MET A 101 2.77 15.87 -8.16
N ILE A 102 3.39 15.85 -9.35
CA ILE A 102 4.80 15.45 -9.52
C ILE A 102 5.73 16.42 -8.77
N GLU A 103 5.49 17.72 -8.89
CA GLU A 103 6.27 18.74 -8.17
C GLU A 103 6.11 18.59 -6.65
N PHE A 104 4.87 18.51 -6.17
CA PHE A 104 4.57 18.30 -4.76
C PHE A 104 5.24 17.04 -4.20
N GLY A 105 5.16 15.91 -4.92
CA GLY A 105 5.80 14.66 -4.52
C GLY A 105 7.32 14.75 -4.47
N ARG A 106 7.96 15.51 -5.37
CA ARG A 106 9.42 15.76 -5.33
C ARG A 106 9.82 16.55 -4.09
N ASP A 107 9.01 17.51 -3.68
CA ASP A 107 9.25 18.31 -2.49
C ASP A 107 9.01 17.51 -1.20
N LEU A 108 8.00 16.62 -1.18
CA LEU A 108 7.80 15.66 -0.09
C LEU A 108 9.02 14.75 0.10
N ILE A 109 9.50 14.11 -0.97
CA ILE A 109 10.69 13.22 -0.92
C ILE A 109 11.93 13.98 -0.40
N ARG A 110 12.10 15.25 -0.80
CA ARG A 110 13.21 16.08 -0.33
C ARG A 110 13.10 16.43 1.17
N THR A 111 11.88 16.53 1.67
CA THR A 111 11.60 16.89 3.06
C THR A 111 11.68 15.67 3.97
N GLU A 112 11.10 14.53 3.56
CA GLU A 112 11.19 13.24 4.29
C GLU A 112 12.64 12.71 4.36
N GLY A 113 13.49 13.03 3.38
CA GLY A 113 14.92 12.68 3.39
C GLY A 113 15.80 13.56 4.28
N ARG A 114 15.25 14.62 4.88
CA ARG A 114 15.95 15.45 5.86
C ARG A 114 15.58 14.94 7.25
N PRO A 115 16.52 14.50 8.11
CA PRO A 115 16.17 14.20 9.49
C PRO A 115 15.51 15.44 10.09
N ALA A 116 14.40 15.24 10.81
CA ALA A 116 13.77 16.31 11.57
C ALA A 116 14.83 16.91 12.50
N GLU A 117 15.31 18.11 12.16
CA GLU A 117 16.04 18.92 13.13
C GLU A 117 14.99 19.53 14.06
N ASP A 118 15.16 19.18 15.34
CA ASP A 118 14.46 19.59 16.58
C ASP A 118 13.28 18.74 17.07
#